data_AF-W2D2Y7-F1
#
_entry.id   AF-W2D2Y7-F1
#
_cell.length_a   1.000
_cell.length_b   1.000
_cell.length_c   1.000
_cell.angle_alpha   90.00
_cell.angle_beta   90.00
_cell.angle_gamma   90.00
#
_symmetry.space_group_name_H-M   'P 1'
#
loop_
_entity.id
_entity.type
_entity.pdbx_description
1 polymer ?
#
loop_
_entity_poly.entity_id
_entity_poly.type
_entity_poly.pdbx_seq_one_letter_code
_entity_poly.pdbx_strand_id
1 'polypeptide(L)'
;PEKAVVLWQSSRLDLSATYEKAPEMLKVQGSVIGTLGNFSASIGKAKSKKTFNVSAIVAAALKNGTVLRYAAELPPDKRKILYVDTEQSPYHCLKVARRILRMAGLPTNQNHENLEFLALRKYTPEERIEIVKQAIYRTDHIGLVVIDGIRDMVYDINSPSESTHVISLLMTWTDERQIHIHTILHQNKGDENARGHIGTELSNKAETVLLVEKDETDADISTVRAAPV
;
A
#
# COMPACT_ATOMS: atom_id res chain seq x y z
N PRO A 1 -3.28 -34.08 0.02
CA PRO A 1 -4.69 -34.43 -0.29
C PRO A 1 -5.69 -33.80 0.68
N GLU A 2 -5.53 -33.99 2.00
CA GLU A 2 -6.48 -33.49 3.01
C GLU A 2 -6.57 -31.95 3.08
N LYS A 3 -5.45 -31.24 3.08
CA LYS A 3 -5.46 -29.75 3.11
C LYS A 3 -6.23 -29.15 1.92
N ALA A 4 -6.06 -29.71 0.72
CA ALA A 4 -6.76 -29.24 -0.47
C ALA A 4 -8.27 -29.48 -0.39
N VAL A 5 -8.69 -30.59 0.24
CA VAL A 5 -10.11 -30.86 0.50
C VAL A 5 -10.69 -29.85 1.48
N VAL A 6 -9.99 -29.57 2.59
CA VAL A 6 -10.44 -28.55 3.57
C VAL A 6 -10.58 -27.18 2.91
N LEU A 7 -9.56 -26.75 2.17
CA LEU A 7 -9.58 -25.47 1.46
C LEU A 7 -10.74 -25.41 0.45
N TRP A 8 -10.92 -26.45 -0.37
CA TRP A 8 -12.03 -26.52 -1.32
C TRP A 8 -13.39 -26.37 -0.63
N GLN A 9 -13.61 -27.09 0.48
CA GLN A 9 -14.88 -27.00 1.20
C GLN A 9 -15.10 -25.59 1.78
N SER A 10 -14.07 -24.96 2.34
CA SER A 10 -14.16 -23.59 2.88
C SER A 10 -14.31 -22.52 1.80
N SER A 11 -13.88 -22.76 0.56
CA SER A 11 -13.93 -21.79 -0.54
C SER A 11 -15.25 -21.81 -1.33
N ARG A 12 -16.23 -22.62 -0.93
CA ARG A 12 -17.53 -22.67 -1.61
C ARG A 12 -18.33 -21.42 -1.31
N LEU A 13 -18.65 -20.66 -2.36
CA LEU A 13 -19.60 -19.55 -2.27
C LEU A 13 -21.01 -20.11 -2.04
N ASP A 14 -21.60 -19.76 -0.90
CA ASP A 14 -23.00 -20.04 -0.60
C ASP A 14 -23.87 -18.89 -1.11
N LEU A 15 -24.68 -19.14 -2.14
CA LEU A 15 -25.56 -18.13 -2.73
C LEU A 15 -26.70 -17.68 -1.79
N SER A 16 -26.94 -18.41 -0.70
CA SER A 16 -27.93 -18.04 0.31
C SER A 16 -27.36 -17.11 1.40
N ALA A 17 -26.03 -16.97 1.48
CA ALA A 17 -25.38 -16.09 2.44
C ALA A 17 -25.40 -14.62 1.96
N THR A 18 -25.37 -13.69 2.90
CA THR A 18 -25.19 -12.26 2.61
C THR A 18 -23.71 -11.94 2.63
N TYR A 19 -23.21 -11.35 1.54
CA TYR A 19 -21.83 -10.86 1.44
C TYR A 19 -21.86 -9.34 1.42
N GLU A 20 -21.22 -8.71 2.40
CA GLU A 20 -21.13 -7.26 2.44
C GLU A 20 -20.18 -6.75 1.36
N LYS A 21 -20.53 -5.63 0.74
CA LYS A 21 -19.61 -4.93 -0.18
C LYS A 21 -18.41 -4.46 0.64
N ALA A 22 -17.20 -4.73 0.12
CA ALA A 22 -15.95 -4.25 0.70
C ALA A 22 -16.04 -2.75 1.07
N PRO A 23 -15.81 -2.38 2.34
CA PRO A 23 -15.87 -0.98 2.77
C PRO A 23 -14.93 -0.09 1.97
N GLU A 24 -15.49 0.97 1.37
CA GLU A 24 -14.74 2.00 0.65
C GLU A 24 -14.02 2.90 1.65
N MET A 25 -12.69 2.79 1.73
CA MET A 25 -11.92 3.49 2.76
C MET A 25 -11.09 4.65 2.24
N LEU A 26 -10.75 4.69 0.95
CA LEU A 26 -9.93 5.75 0.34
C LEU A 26 -10.59 6.29 -0.92
N LYS A 27 -10.69 7.62 -1.02
CA LYS A 27 -11.28 8.33 -2.15
C LYS A 27 -10.41 9.52 -2.59
N VAL A 28 -10.43 9.81 -3.87
CA VAL A 28 -9.88 11.04 -4.47
C VAL A 28 -11.01 11.74 -5.20
N GLN A 29 -11.36 12.94 -4.75
CA GLN A 29 -12.44 13.74 -5.35
C GLN A 29 -13.76 12.96 -5.55
N GLY A 30 -14.08 12.03 -4.65
CA GLY A 30 -15.28 11.19 -4.71
C GLY A 30 -15.10 9.84 -5.42
N SER A 31 -14.03 9.65 -6.19
CA SER A 31 -13.69 8.36 -6.80
C SER A 31 -13.00 7.45 -5.80
N VAL A 32 -13.48 6.21 -5.67
CA VAL A 32 -12.87 5.18 -4.82
C VAL A 32 -11.52 4.77 -5.40
N ILE A 33 -10.50 4.73 -4.56
CA ILE A 33 -9.14 4.28 -4.92
C ILE A 33 -8.63 3.17 -3.98
N GLY A 34 -9.40 2.80 -2.98
CA GLY A 34 -9.04 1.75 -2.04
C GLY A 34 -10.21 1.26 -1.19
N THR A 35 -10.45 -0.04 -1.24
CA THR A 35 -11.40 -0.77 -0.39
C THR A 35 -10.67 -1.77 0.53
N LEU A 36 -11.25 -2.08 1.69
CA LEU A 36 -10.73 -3.18 2.53
C LEU A 36 -10.84 -4.51 1.78
N GLY A 37 -9.86 -5.40 1.94
CA GLY A 37 -9.80 -6.67 1.19
C GLY A 37 -9.02 -6.57 -0.12
N ASN A 38 -8.67 -5.35 -0.57
CA ASN A 38 -7.94 -5.12 -1.80
C ASN A 38 -6.62 -4.39 -1.59
N PHE A 39 -5.82 -4.29 -2.66
CA PHE A 39 -4.61 -3.48 -2.68
C PHE A 39 -4.59 -2.52 -3.86
N SER A 40 -3.87 -1.42 -3.69
CA SER A 40 -3.62 -0.41 -4.71
C SER A 40 -2.12 -0.09 -4.79
N ALA A 41 -1.73 0.71 -5.79
CA ALA A 41 -0.34 1.08 -5.96
C ALA A 41 -0.15 2.52 -6.42
N SER A 42 0.98 3.11 -6.05
CA SER A 42 1.51 4.34 -6.66
C SER A 42 2.75 4.00 -7.49
N ILE A 43 2.69 4.25 -8.80
CA ILE A 43 3.81 4.10 -9.74
C ILE A 43 4.30 5.46 -10.24
N GLY A 44 5.55 5.52 -10.69
CA GLY A 44 6.13 6.77 -11.21
C GLY A 44 7.64 6.71 -11.33
N LYS A 45 8.22 7.58 -12.15
CA LYS A 45 9.68 7.70 -12.32
C LYS A 45 10.39 8.00 -10.99
N ALA A 46 11.68 7.71 -10.93
CA ALA A 46 12.49 8.07 -9.77
C ALA A 46 12.37 9.57 -9.48
N LYS A 47 12.31 9.95 -8.20
CA LYS A 47 12.16 11.35 -7.74
C LYS A 47 10.85 12.04 -8.18
N SER A 48 9.80 11.30 -8.57
CA SER A 48 8.48 11.85 -8.88
C SER A 48 7.62 12.20 -7.65
N LYS A 49 8.20 12.20 -6.44
CA LYS A 49 7.52 12.52 -5.17
C LYS A 49 6.40 11.53 -4.76
N LYS A 50 6.46 10.26 -5.19
CA LYS A 50 5.58 9.17 -4.73
C LYS A 50 5.42 9.13 -3.21
N THR A 51 6.52 9.13 -2.45
CA THR A 51 6.48 9.14 -0.98
C THR A 51 5.73 10.36 -0.42
N PHE A 52 5.77 11.52 -1.09
CA PHE A 52 4.96 12.68 -0.69
C PHE A 52 3.47 12.42 -0.94
N ASN A 53 3.12 11.86 -2.10
CA ASN A 53 1.75 11.46 -2.43
C ASN A 53 1.19 10.48 -1.39
N VAL A 54 1.94 9.43 -1.10
CA VAL A 54 1.55 8.42 -0.10
C VAL A 54 1.53 8.99 1.31
N SER A 55 2.39 9.97 1.64
CA SER A 55 2.28 10.69 2.91
C SER A 55 0.92 11.37 3.08
N ALA A 56 0.34 11.90 1.99
CA ALA A 56 -0.99 12.52 2.02
C ALA A 56 -2.11 11.49 2.20
N ILE A 57 -2.02 10.34 1.52
CA ILE A 57 -2.96 9.21 1.70
C ILE A 57 -2.96 8.74 3.17
N VAL A 58 -1.77 8.50 3.73
CA VAL A 58 -1.63 8.05 5.12
C VAL A 58 -2.12 9.10 6.10
N ALA A 59 -1.84 10.38 5.86
CA ALA A 59 -2.33 11.47 6.69
C ALA A 59 -3.87 11.58 6.66
N ALA A 60 -4.50 11.39 5.50
CA ALA A 60 -5.96 11.33 5.37
C ALA A 60 -6.54 10.16 6.20
N ALA A 61 -5.95 8.96 6.06
CA ALA A 61 -6.35 7.78 6.81
C ALA A 61 -6.21 7.98 8.33
N LEU A 62 -5.10 8.55 8.77
CA LEU A 62 -4.83 8.79 10.19
C LEU A 62 -5.84 9.78 10.77
N LYS A 63 -6.15 10.85 10.02
CA LYS A 63 -7.15 11.87 10.36
C LYS A 63 -8.59 11.36 10.32
N ASN A 64 -8.87 10.28 9.58
CA ASN A 64 -10.23 9.89 9.15
C ASN A 64 -10.98 11.01 8.44
N GLY A 65 -10.32 11.64 7.48
CA GLY A 65 -10.97 12.69 6.74
C GLY A 65 -10.13 13.14 5.57
N THR A 66 -10.28 14.40 5.20
CA THR A 66 -9.60 14.93 4.02
C THR A 66 -8.25 15.55 4.37
N VAL A 67 -7.23 15.14 3.61
CA VAL A 67 -5.91 15.77 3.52
C VAL A 67 -5.57 15.93 2.04
N LEU A 68 -5.27 17.16 1.62
CA LEU A 68 -5.17 17.53 0.21
C LEU A 68 -6.44 17.12 -0.57
N ARG A 69 -6.31 16.24 -1.57
CA ARG A 69 -7.44 15.70 -2.37
C ARG A 69 -7.83 14.28 -1.96
N TYR A 70 -7.15 13.69 -0.98
CA TYR A 70 -7.42 12.36 -0.46
C TYR A 70 -8.40 12.46 0.70
N ALA A 71 -9.49 11.71 0.64
CA ALA A 71 -10.43 11.50 1.73
C ALA A 71 -10.34 10.04 2.18
N ALA A 72 -10.36 9.82 3.49
CA ALA A 72 -10.33 8.49 4.06
C ALA A 72 -11.39 8.32 5.15
N GLU A 73 -12.08 7.18 5.13
CA GLU A 73 -13.12 6.79 6.09
C GLU A 73 -12.88 5.33 6.50
N LEU A 74 -11.97 5.14 7.46
CA LEU A 74 -11.65 3.83 8.01
C LEU A 74 -12.65 3.50 9.13
N PRO A 75 -13.14 2.24 9.21
CA PRO A 75 -13.96 1.77 10.31
C PRO A 75 -13.31 1.99 11.69
N PRO A 76 -14.09 2.20 12.77
CA PRO A 76 -13.55 2.44 14.11
C PRO A 76 -12.60 1.35 14.63
N ASP A 77 -12.82 0.10 14.24
CA ASP A 77 -12.03 -1.06 14.61
C ASP A 77 -10.85 -1.32 13.64
N LYS A 78 -10.60 -0.41 12.69
CA LYS A 78 -9.59 -0.53 11.62
C LYS A 78 -8.76 0.75 11.48
N ARG A 79 -8.55 1.50 12.56
CA ARG A 79 -7.96 2.86 12.51
C ARG A 79 -6.43 2.88 12.49
N LYS A 80 -5.75 1.76 12.76
CA LYS A 80 -4.28 1.69 12.79
C LYS A 80 -3.70 1.58 11.39
N ILE A 81 -2.55 2.23 11.20
CA ILE A 81 -1.81 2.26 9.95
C ILE A 81 -0.41 1.71 10.20
N LEU A 82 -0.01 0.75 9.35
CA LEU A 82 1.34 0.21 9.30
C LEU A 82 2.05 0.78 8.08
N TYR A 83 3.11 1.55 8.28
CA TYR A 83 3.96 2.04 7.18
C TYR A 83 5.27 1.29 7.16
N VAL A 84 5.60 0.66 6.03
CA VAL A 84 6.85 -0.07 5.82
C VAL A 84 7.67 0.65 4.76
N ASP A 85 8.88 1.08 5.11
CA ASP A 85 9.85 1.68 4.17
C ASP A 85 11.04 0.73 4.01
N THR A 86 11.27 0.25 2.79
CA THR A 86 12.36 -0.69 2.47
C THR A 86 13.58 0.00 1.83
N GLU A 87 13.47 1.27 1.44
CA GLU A 87 14.47 1.96 0.61
C GLU A 87 15.36 2.92 1.43
N GLN A 88 14.83 3.55 2.48
CA GLN A 88 15.42 4.72 3.09
C GLN A 88 16.14 4.45 4.42
N SER A 89 17.07 5.35 4.77
CA SER A 89 17.72 5.31 6.09
C SER A 89 16.76 5.78 7.19
N PRO A 90 16.99 5.43 8.47
CA PRO A 90 16.14 5.88 9.59
C PRO A 90 15.90 7.40 9.65
N TYR A 91 16.92 8.22 9.33
CA TYR A 91 16.77 9.68 9.28
C TYR A 91 15.72 10.16 8.27
N HIS A 92 15.68 9.51 7.11
CA HIS A 92 14.73 9.83 6.06
C HIS A 92 13.34 9.28 6.38
N CYS A 93 13.23 8.08 6.94
CA CYS A 93 11.98 7.53 7.47
C CYS A 93 11.36 8.47 8.53
N LEU A 94 12.17 9.01 9.45
CA LEU A 94 11.72 10.00 10.43
C LEU A 94 11.15 11.26 9.77
N LYS A 95 11.76 11.74 8.67
CA LYS A 95 11.22 12.88 7.90
C LYS A 95 9.85 12.55 7.27
N VAL A 96 9.66 11.34 6.78
CA VAL A 96 8.37 10.88 6.22
C VAL A 96 7.32 10.78 7.32
N ALA A 97 7.61 10.09 8.43
CA ALA A 97 6.71 9.98 9.57
C ALA A 97 6.28 11.34 10.12
N ARG A 98 7.23 12.27 10.33
CA ARG A 98 6.92 13.65 10.76
C ARG A 98 6.07 14.41 9.75
N ARG A 99 6.29 14.20 8.45
CA ARG A 99 5.47 14.82 7.40
C ARG A 99 4.04 14.34 7.46
N ILE A 100 3.82 13.03 7.60
CA ILE A 100 2.50 12.41 7.75
C ILE A 100 1.77 13.02 8.93
N LEU A 101 2.39 13.03 10.12
CA LEU A 101 1.80 13.60 11.33
C LEU A 101 1.45 15.07 11.15
N ARG A 102 2.35 15.87 10.57
CA ARG A 102 2.09 17.29 10.28
C ARG A 102 0.92 17.48 9.32
N MET A 103 0.83 16.68 8.25
CA MET A 103 -0.27 16.75 7.28
C MET A 103 -1.62 16.34 7.91
N ALA A 104 -1.59 15.44 8.90
CA ALA A 104 -2.76 15.05 9.68
C ALA A 104 -3.12 16.04 10.81
N GLY A 105 -2.30 17.07 11.06
CA GLY A 105 -2.50 18.02 12.16
C GLY A 105 -2.12 17.50 13.55
N LEU A 106 -1.22 16.51 13.62
CA LEU A 106 -0.81 15.81 14.83
C LEU A 106 0.60 16.22 15.31
N PRO A 107 0.94 16.03 16.61
CA PRO A 107 2.27 16.31 17.14
C PRO A 107 3.37 15.52 16.41
N THR A 108 4.48 16.17 16.06
CA THR A 108 5.58 15.55 15.27
C THR A 108 6.81 15.15 16.11
N ASN A 109 6.76 15.36 17.42
CA ASN A 109 7.84 15.07 18.37
C ASN A 109 7.62 13.76 19.14
N GLN A 110 6.52 13.04 18.87
CA GLN A 110 6.17 11.78 19.51
C GLN A 110 5.54 10.82 18.49
N ASN A 111 5.49 9.53 18.83
CA ASN A 111 4.73 8.55 18.07
C ASN A 111 3.23 8.75 18.28
N HIS A 112 2.44 8.35 17.29
CA HIS A 112 0.98 8.31 17.37
C HIS A 112 0.53 6.85 17.49
N GLU A 113 -0.42 6.55 18.36
CA GLU A 113 -0.87 5.17 18.64
C GLU A 113 -1.38 4.42 17.40
N ASN A 114 -1.98 5.16 16.46
CA ASN A 114 -2.51 4.62 15.20
C ASN A 114 -1.52 4.65 14.03
N LEU A 115 -0.25 5.01 14.24
CA LEU A 115 0.78 4.97 13.21
C LEU A 115 2.01 4.20 13.68
N GLU A 116 2.20 3.01 13.12
CA GLU A 116 3.41 2.22 13.28
C GLU A 116 4.28 2.33 12.02
N PHE A 117 5.57 2.66 12.19
CA PHE A 117 6.48 2.89 11.07
C PHE A 117 7.70 1.96 11.16
N LEU A 118 7.86 1.07 10.18
CA LEU A 118 8.94 0.10 10.10
C LEU A 118 9.95 0.52 9.03
N ALA A 119 11.21 0.72 9.44
CA ALA A 119 12.32 0.99 8.52
C ALA A 119 13.10 -0.31 8.26
N LEU A 120 12.90 -0.91 7.09
CA LEU A 120 13.36 -2.27 6.77
C LEU A 120 14.51 -2.35 5.75
N ARG A 121 15.18 -1.22 5.46
CA ARG A 121 16.27 -1.16 4.48
C ARG A 121 17.37 -2.20 4.69
N LYS A 122 17.71 -2.52 5.95
CA LYS A 122 18.83 -3.41 6.30
C LYS A 122 18.55 -4.91 6.13
N TYR A 123 17.29 -5.30 5.91
CA TYR A 123 16.87 -6.70 5.88
C TYR A 123 16.87 -7.25 4.45
N THR A 124 16.96 -8.58 4.31
CA THR A 124 16.81 -9.26 3.01
C THR A 124 15.34 -9.24 2.54
N PRO A 125 15.06 -9.56 1.26
CA PRO A 125 13.70 -9.74 0.77
C PRO A 125 12.85 -10.70 1.63
N GLU A 126 13.39 -11.86 2.02
CA GLU A 126 12.67 -12.85 2.85
C GLU A 126 12.37 -12.30 4.24
N GLU A 127 13.37 -11.67 4.86
CA GLU A 127 13.21 -11.05 6.18
C GLU A 127 12.17 -9.92 6.13
N ARG A 128 12.15 -9.10 5.08
CA ARG A 128 11.13 -8.06 4.88
C ARG A 128 9.74 -8.66 4.81
N ILE A 129 9.55 -9.70 3.99
CA ILE A 129 8.26 -10.39 3.85
C ILE A 129 7.80 -10.94 5.20
N GLU A 130 8.67 -11.64 5.92
CA GLU A 130 8.31 -12.24 7.21
C GLU A 130 8.03 -11.17 8.28
N ILE A 131 8.81 -10.09 8.33
CA ILE A 131 8.55 -8.97 9.25
C ILE A 131 7.19 -8.32 8.94
N VAL A 132 6.90 -8.02 7.67
CA VAL A 132 5.61 -7.42 7.26
C VAL A 132 4.46 -8.35 7.61
N LYS A 133 4.58 -9.65 7.32
CA LYS A 133 3.59 -10.66 7.71
C LYS A 133 3.38 -10.65 9.21
N GLN A 134 4.43 -10.78 10.02
CA GLN A 134 4.27 -10.80 11.48
C GLN A 134 3.63 -9.51 12.00
N ALA A 135 4.01 -8.34 11.47
CA ALA A 135 3.40 -7.07 11.84
C ALA A 135 1.91 -7.01 11.48
N ILE A 136 1.52 -7.49 10.30
CA ILE A 136 0.11 -7.55 9.87
C ILE A 136 -0.71 -8.49 10.77
N TYR A 137 -0.19 -9.68 11.09
CA TYR A 137 -0.98 -10.68 11.83
C TYR A 137 -1.03 -10.45 13.34
N ARG A 138 -0.01 -9.78 13.91
CA ARG A 138 0.09 -9.55 15.37
C ARG A 138 -0.42 -8.18 15.81
N THR A 139 -0.79 -7.33 14.87
CA THR A 139 -1.28 -5.99 15.17
C THR A 139 -2.78 -5.93 14.91
N ASP A 140 -3.52 -5.66 15.97
CA ASP A 140 -4.96 -5.47 15.88
C ASP A 140 -5.30 -4.11 15.27
N HIS A 141 -6.51 -4.04 14.70
CA HIS A 141 -7.11 -2.82 14.19
C HIS A 141 -6.38 -2.12 13.05
N ILE A 142 -5.51 -2.82 12.31
CA ILE A 142 -4.96 -2.29 11.06
C ILE A 142 -6.10 -2.13 10.04
N GLY A 143 -6.21 -0.97 9.42
CA GLY A 143 -7.03 -0.75 8.22
C GLY A 143 -6.20 -0.46 6.97
N LEU A 144 -5.03 0.16 7.12
CA LEU A 144 -4.13 0.48 6.01
C LEU A 144 -2.71 -0.02 6.29
N VAL A 145 -2.12 -0.69 5.31
CA VAL A 145 -0.69 -0.97 5.26
C VAL A 145 -0.09 -0.27 4.05
N VAL A 146 1.03 0.42 4.23
CA VAL A 146 1.83 0.98 3.16
C VAL A 146 3.11 0.19 3.01
N ILE A 147 3.44 -0.22 1.78
CA ILE A 147 4.74 -0.84 1.44
C ILE A 147 5.45 0.10 0.45
N ASP A 148 6.29 0.98 0.99
CA ASP A 148 7.14 1.90 0.23
C ASP A 148 8.41 1.15 -0.23
N GLY A 149 8.35 0.62 -1.45
CA GLY A 149 9.42 -0.15 -2.09
C GLY A 149 9.10 -1.66 -2.21
N ILE A 150 7.97 -2.02 -2.83
CA ILE A 150 7.59 -3.44 -3.07
C ILE A 150 8.64 -4.21 -3.89
N ARG A 151 9.39 -3.49 -4.74
CA ARG A 151 10.54 -4.03 -5.49
C ARG A 151 11.56 -4.71 -4.61
N ASP A 152 11.72 -4.26 -3.38
CA ASP A 152 12.72 -4.76 -2.44
C ASP A 152 12.25 -6.02 -1.68
N MET A 153 11.03 -6.51 -1.98
CA MET A 153 10.53 -7.81 -1.51
C MET A 153 10.91 -8.97 -2.42
N VAL A 154 11.61 -8.70 -3.54
CA VAL A 154 12.12 -9.72 -4.46
C VAL A 154 13.61 -9.49 -4.73
N TYR A 155 14.34 -10.56 -5.03
CA TYR A 155 15.73 -10.45 -5.50
C TYR A 155 15.77 -10.01 -6.95
N ASP A 156 15.00 -10.68 -7.81
CA ASP A 156 14.89 -10.35 -9.23
C ASP A 156 13.51 -9.81 -9.56
N ILE A 157 13.47 -8.51 -9.91
CA ILE A 157 12.26 -7.82 -10.36
C ILE A 157 11.68 -8.38 -11.66
N ASN A 158 12.48 -9.14 -12.41
CA ASN A 158 12.06 -9.83 -13.63
C ASN A 158 11.76 -11.32 -13.42
N SER A 159 11.80 -11.83 -12.19
CA SER A 159 11.39 -13.20 -11.90
C SER A 159 9.86 -13.29 -11.84
N PRO A 160 9.20 -14.01 -12.78
CA PRO A 160 7.75 -14.15 -12.74
C PRO A 160 7.28 -14.91 -11.49
N SER A 161 8.05 -15.89 -11.02
CA SER A 161 7.69 -16.67 -9.83
C SER A 161 7.73 -15.83 -8.56
N GLU A 162 8.79 -15.02 -8.36
CA GLU A 162 8.88 -14.12 -7.20
C GLU A 162 7.81 -13.03 -7.25
N SER A 163 7.55 -12.49 -8.45
CA SER A 163 6.51 -11.49 -8.67
C SER A 163 5.13 -12.03 -8.30
N THR A 164 4.75 -13.18 -8.84
CA THR A 164 3.48 -13.86 -8.54
C THR A 164 3.38 -14.22 -7.05
N HIS A 165 4.49 -14.66 -6.43
CA HIS A 165 4.51 -14.98 -5.01
C HIS A 165 4.21 -13.75 -4.14
N VAL A 166 4.90 -12.63 -4.35
CA VAL A 166 4.68 -11.41 -3.56
C VAL A 166 3.28 -10.85 -3.78
N ILE A 167 2.78 -10.80 -5.02
CA ILE A 167 1.42 -10.31 -5.28
C ILE A 167 0.37 -11.22 -4.65
N SER A 168 0.57 -12.54 -4.67
CA SER A 168 -0.32 -13.50 -4.01
C SER A 168 -0.32 -13.31 -2.49
N LEU A 169 0.83 -13.00 -1.87
CA LEU A 169 0.89 -12.65 -0.45
C LEU A 169 0.08 -11.40 -0.13
N LEU A 170 0.15 -10.36 -0.97
CA LEU A 170 -0.67 -9.16 -0.77
C LEU A 170 -2.17 -9.50 -0.78
N MET A 171 -2.60 -10.28 -1.78
CA MET A 171 -4.00 -10.71 -1.90
C MET A 171 -4.44 -11.54 -0.69
N THR A 172 -3.61 -12.48 -0.22
CA THR A 172 -3.90 -13.27 0.98
C THR A 172 -4.01 -12.37 2.21
N TRP A 173 -3.07 -11.43 2.41
CA TRP A 173 -3.08 -10.56 3.58
C TRP A 173 -4.25 -9.59 3.58
N THR A 174 -4.61 -9.03 2.42
CA THR A 174 -5.75 -8.11 2.33
C THR A 174 -7.06 -8.83 2.64
N ASP A 175 -7.25 -10.03 2.09
CA ASP A 175 -8.45 -10.83 2.28
C ASP A 175 -8.56 -11.39 3.71
N GLU A 176 -7.55 -12.08 4.22
CA GLU A 176 -7.61 -12.71 5.55
C GLU A 176 -7.73 -11.68 6.68
N ARG A 177 -7.13 -10.50 6.50
CA ARG A 177 -7.11 -9.46 7.55
C ARG A 177 -8.13 -8.37 7.31
N GLN A 178 -8.83 -8.36 6.18
CA GLN A 178 -9.76 -7.30 5.78
C GLN A 178 -9.11 -5.93 5.98
N ILE A 179 -7.98 -5.72 5.28
CA ILE A 179 -7.16 -4.50 5.28
C ILE A 179 -6.98 -4.01 3.85
N HIS A 180 -6.61 -2.74 3.68
CA HIS A 180 -6.11 -2.25 2.41
C HIS A 180 -4.58 -2.19 2.43
N ILE A 181 -3.93 -2.65 1.35
CA ILE A 181 -2.49 -2.46 1.16
C ILE A 181 -2.26 -1.45 0.03
N HIS A 182 -1.47 -0.40 0.29
CA HIS A 182 -1.01 0.52 -0.76
C HIS A 182 0.49 0.36 -0.97
N THR A 183 0.91 -0.02 -2.17
CA THR A 183 2.33 -0.28 -2.48
C THR A 183 2.94 0.80 -3.36
N ILE A 184 4.26 0.96 -3.32
CA ILE A 184 4.99 1.91 -4.15
C ILE A 184 5.99 1.17 -5.03
N LEU A 185 5.97 1.46 -6.33
CA LEU A 185 6.90 0.91 -7.31
C LEU A 185 7.45 2.03 -8.22
N HIS A 186 8.73 1.97 -8.54
CA HIS A 186 9.32 2.89 -9.52
C HIS A 186 9.04 2.40 -10.94
N GLN A 187 8.77 3.30 -11.89
CA GLN A 187 8.73 2.99 -13.31
C GLN A 187 10.13 2.71 -13.88
N ASN A 188 10.18 2.05 -15.04
CA ASN A 188 11.41 1.91 -15.82
C ASN A 188 11.92 3.27 -16.32
N LYS A 189 13.23 3.34 -16.65
CA LYS A 189 13.85 4.58 -17.13
C LYS A 189 13.46 4.96 -18.58
N GLY A 190 12.82 4.08 -19.33
CA GLY A 190 12.59 4.22 -20.77
C GLY A 190 11.13 4.21 -21.25
N ASP A 191 10.15 3.91 -20.38
CA ASP A 191 8.73 3.90 -20.71
C ASP A 191 7.85 4.28 -19.49
N GLU A 192 6.54 4.41 -19.69
CA GLU A 192 5.55 4.67 -18.63
C GLU A 192 5.10 3.38 -17.90
N ASN A 193 5.72 2.23 -18.17
CA ASN A 193 5.30 0.97 -17.58
C ASN A 193 5.87 0.79 -16.17
N ALA A 194 5.09 0.13 -15.32
CA ALA A 194 5.56 -0.37 -14.03
C ALA A 194 6.75 -1.32 -14.26
N ARG A 195 7.76 -1.24 -13.39
CA ARG A 195 9.05 -1.89 -13.63
C ARG A 195 9.00 -3.41 -13.43
N GLY A 196 9.45 -4.16 -14.44
CA GLY A 196 9.65 -5.60 -14.43
C GLY A 196 8.37 -6.43 -14.32
N HIS A 197 8.51 -7.75 -14.15
CA HIS A 197 7.37 -8.67 -14.02
C HIS A 197 6.48 -8.31 -12.83
N ILE A 198 7.09 -7.83 -11.72
CA ILE A 198 6.33 -7.38 -10.55
C ILE A 198 5.42 -6.20 -10.89
N GLY A 199 5.85 -5.31 -11.79
CA GLY A 199 5.06 -4.17 -12.23
C GLY A 199 3.85 -4.58 -13.04
N THR A 200 4.02 -5.56 -13.94
CA THR A 200 2.93 -6.13 -14.73
C THR A 200 1.92 -6.85 -13.84
N GLU A 201 2.38 -7.76 -12.97
CA GLU A 201 1.49 -8.49 -12.05
C GLU A 201 0.74 -7.54 -11.10
N LEU A 202 1.44 -6.54 -10.56
CA LEU A 202 0.85 -5.50 -9.72
C LEU A 202 -0.24 -4.73 -10.47
N SER A 203 0.02 -4.29 -11.71
CA SER A 203 -0.96 -3.51 -12.48
C SER A 203 -2.19 -4.34 -12.86
N ASN A 204 -2.02 -5.63 -13.11
CA ASN A 204 -3.11 -6.54 -13.45
C ASN A 204 -4.01 -6.92 -12.27
N LYS A 205 -3.52 -6.78 -11.03
CA LYS A 205 -4.20 -7.27 -9.81
C LYS A 205 -4.61 -6.17 -8.84
N ALA A 206 -3.97 -5.00 -8.91
CA ALA A 206 -4.33 -3.86 -8.08
C ALA A 206 -5.72 -3.33 -8.44
N GLU A 207 -6.50 -2.96 -7.43
CA GLU A 207 -7.79 -2.30 -7.60
C GLU A 207 -7.63 -0.91 -8.25
N THR A 208 -6.55 -0.21 -7.93
CA THR A 208 -6.23 1.09 -8.49
C THR A 208 -4.73 1.27 -8.57
N VAL A 209 -4.25 1.76 -9.71
CA VAL A 209 -2.86 2.17 -9.91
C VAL A 209 -2.83 3.68 -10.14
N LEU A 210 -2.17 4.41 -9.25
CA LEU A 210 -1.95 5.85 -9.34
C LEU A 210 -0.59 6.12 -9.98
N LEU A 211 -0.58 6.78 -11.13
CA LEU A 211 0.63 7.27 -11.78
C LEU A 211 0.96 8.67 -11.27
N VAL A 212 2.15 8.80 -10.66
CA VAL A 212 2.68 10.04 -10.08
C VAL A 212 3.85 10.54 -10.92
N GLU A 213 3.65 11.69 -11.55
CA GLU A 213 4.61 12.30 -12.46
C GLU A 213 4.99 13.71 -11.99
N LYS A 214 6.17 14.20 -12.40
CA LYS A 214 6.49 15.62 -12.21
C LYS A 214 5.73 16.42 -13.24
N ASP A 215 5.29 17.61 -12.87
CA ASP A 215 4.76 18.54 -13.85
C ASP A 215 5.87 18.93 -14.84
N GLU A 216 5.51 19.08 -16.12
CA GLU A 216 6.47 19.41 -17.19
C GLU A 216 6.95 20.87 -17.08
N THR A 217 6.14 21.73 -16.49
CA THR A 217 6.38 23.18 -16.38
C THR A 217 6.88 23.59 -15.01
N ASP A 218 6.52 22.86 -13.95
CA ASP A 218 6.96 23.13 -12.58
C ASP A 218 7.49 21.87 -11.86
N ALA A 219 8.82 21.80 -11.70
CA ALA A 219 9.47 20.67 -11.04
C ALA A 219 9.12 20.52 -9.55
N ASP A 220 8.53 21.53 -8.91
CA ASP A 220 8.02 21.52 -7.54
C ASP A 220 6.59 21.00 -7.43
N ILE A 221 5.90 20.80 -8.56
CA ILE A 221 4.59 20.16 -8.64
C ILE A 221 4.72 18.72 -9.15
N SER A 222 3.76 17.88 -8.74
CA SER A 222 3.57 16.54 -9.29
C SER A 222 2.10 16.31 -9.59
N THR A 223 1.80 15.69 -10.73
CA THR A 223 0.46 15.29 -11.13
C THR A 223 0.22 13.84 -10.72
N VAL A 224 -1.03 13.52 -10.36
CA VAL A 224 -1.46 12.17 -10.02
C VAL A 224 -2.64 11.83 -10.91
N ARG A 225 -2.52 10.76 -11.68
CA ARG A 225 -3.57 10.24 -12.56
C ARG A 225 -3.81 8.76 -12.27
N ALA A 226 -5.03 8.27 -12.47
CA ALA A 226 -5.25 6.83 -12.51
C ALA A 226 -4.59 6.27 -13.78
N ALA A 227 -3.86 5.17 -13.68
CA ALA A 227 -3.38 4.46 -14.84
C ALA A 227 -4.59 3.90 -15.62
N PRO A 228 -4.56 3.92 -16.97
CA PRO A 228 -5.55 3.21 -17.75
C PRO A 228 -5.51 1.73 -17.39
N VAL A 229 -6.69 1.14 -17.12
CA VAL A 229 -6.86 -0.31 -16.96
C VAL A 229 -7.10 -0.92 -18.33
#